data_AF-A0A6I1ZAV6-F1
#
_entry.id   AF-A0A6I1ZAV6-F1
#
_cell.length_a   1.000
_cell.length_b   1.000
_cell.length_c   1.000
_cell.angle_alpha   90.00
_cell.angle_beta   90.00
_cell.angle_gamma   90.00
#
_symmetry.space_group_name_H-M   'P 1'
#
loop_
_entity.id
_entity.type
_entity.pdbx_description
1 polymer ?
#
loop_
_entity_poly.entity_id
_entity_poly.type
_entity_poly.pdbx_seq_one_letter_code
_entity_poly.pdbx_strand_id
1 'polypeptide(L)'
;GFTLIELLIVMVILAILAGVVIMAVGGVFGTAHESAYDAVKPQLQNGVIEYTTDHNGNLPPVIGDWNQDIVTPLGTVNDTAILDVCAIVGGDRILRTMPDGCALITGIENDNCDGTQPCTGCNEDNHYVWYMDSSGNVYSLCPGTGCTLNGTDGYQGVWP
;
A
#
# COMPACT_ATOMS: atom_id res chain seq x y z
N GLY A 1 15.85 6.98 -53.80
CA GLY A 1 16.87 7.62 -52.96
C GLY A 1 16.16 8.59 -52.05
N PHE A 2 16.39 8.52 -50.75
CA PHE A 2 15.81 9.46 -49.81
C PHE A 2 16.57 10.80 -49.92
N THR A 3 15.82 11.88 -50.02
CA THR A 3 16.36 13.23 -50.08
C THR A 3 16.74 13.71 -48.68
N LEU A 4 17.71 14.64 -48.61
CA LEU A 4 18.08 15.28 -47.34
C LEU A 4 16.89 15.98 -46.67
N ILE A 5 15.96 16.52 -47.48
CA ILE A 5 14.79 17.22 -46.97
C ILE A 5 13.74 16.25 -46.41
N GLU A 6 13.61 15.05 -46.99
CA GLU A 6 12.77 13.99 -46.41
C GLU A 6 13.27 13.56 -45.04
N LEU A 7 14.57 13.34 -44.89
CA LEU A 7 15.14 12.99 -43.58
C LEU A 7 15.01 14.13 -42.56
N LEU A 8 15.09 15.38 -43.02
CA LEU A 8 14.94 16.56 -42.18
C LEU A 8 13.51 16.68 -41.62
N ILE A 9 12.50 16.48 -42.46
CA ILE A 9 11.10 16.54 -42.01
C ILE A 9 10.79 15.41 -41.03
N VAL A 10 11.33 14.21 -41.27
CA VAL A 10 11.15 13.06 -40.37
C VAL A 10 11.72 13.34 -38.98
N MET A 11 12.94 13.87 -38.88
CA MET A 11 13.52 14.18 -37.57
C MET A 11 12.77 15.30 -36.84
N VAL A 12 12.21 16.27 -37.58
CA VAL A 12 11.36 17.33 -36.98
C VAL A 12 10.08 16.74 -36.41
N ILE A 13 9.39 15.86 -37.15
CA ILE A 13 8.18 15.21 -36.66
C ILE A 13 8.49 14.32 -35.45
N LEU A 14 9.59 13.55 -35.49
CA LEU A 14 9.99 12.70 -34.37
C LEU A 14 10.33 13.51 -33.11
N ALA A 15 11.00 14.66 -33.24
CA ALA A 15 11.31 15.54 -32.12
C ALA A 15 10.05 16.08 -31.43
N ILE A 16 9.03 16.47 -32.22
CA ILE A 16 7.75 16.95 -31.70
C ILE A 16 6.98 15.82 -31.01
N LEU A 17 6.91 14.64 -31.65
CA LEU A 17 6.21 13.48 -31.07
C LEU A 17 6.85 13.00 -29.77
N ALA A 18 8.18 12.95 -29.70
CA ALA A 18 8.91 12.55 -28.50
C ALA A 18 8.61 13.50 -27.32
N GLY A 19 8.54 14.81 -27.56
CA GLY A 19 8.24 15.78 -26.51
C GLY A 19 6.85 15.61 -25.88
N VAL A 20 5.82 15.32 -26.69
CA VAL A 20 4.44 15.13 -26.20
C VAL A 20 4.30 13.82 -25.41
N VAL A 21 4.97 12.75 -25.84
CA VAL A 21 4.90 11.43 -25.19
C VAL A 21 5.50 11.47 -23.78
N ILE A 22 6.60 12.18 -23.56
CA ILE A 22 7.26 12.27 -22.23
C ILE A 22 6.33 12.95 -21.20
N MET A 23 5.66 14.03 -21.61
CA MET A 23 4.72 14.76 -20.74
C MET A 23 3.50 13.90 -20.36
N ALA A 24 3.01 13.08 -21.29
CA ALA A 24 1.85 12.22 -21.06
C ALA A 24 2.16 11.05 -20.10
N VAL A 25 3.38 10.49 -20.17
CA VAL A 25 3.78 9.34 -19.34
C VAL A 25 4.12 9.76 -17.90
N GLY A 26 4.68 10.96 -17.69
CA GLY A 26 5.04 11.45 -16.34
C GLY A 26 3.86 11.61 -15.38
N GLY A 27 2.65 11.87 -15.87
CA GLY A 27 1.44 12.02 -15.04
C GLY A 27 0.77 10.69 -14.62
N VAL A 28 1.12 9.57 -15.24
CA VAL A 28 0.45 8.26 -15.02
C VAL A 28 0.98 7.53 -13.78
N PHE A 29 2.21 7.79 -13.35
CA PHE A 29 2.82 7.09 -12.22
C PHE A 29 2.30 7.55 -10.84
N GLY A 30 1.79 8.79 -10.74
CA GLY A 30 1.25 9.33 -9.49
C GLY A 30 -0.08 8.69 -9.06
N THR A 31 -0.94 8.30 -10.00
CA THR A 31 -2.30 7.78 -9.70
C THR A 31 -2.36 6.27 -9.47
N ALA A 32 -1.31 5.52 -9.83
CA ALA A 32 -1.27 4.07 -9.69
C ALA A 32 -1.24 3.62 -8.21
N HIS A 33 -0.60 4.39 -7.34
CA HIS A 33 -0.38 4.01 -5.95
C HIS A 33 -1.60 4.29 -5.04
N GLU A 34 -2.39 5.34 -5.33
CA GLU A 34 -3.69 5.58 -4.66
C GLU A 34 -4.66 4.44 -4.97
N SER A 35 -4.74 4.09 -6.26
CA SER A 35 -5.60 3.02 -6.74
C SER A 35 -5.23 1.66 -6.12
N ALA A 36 -3.95 1.44 -5.80
CA ALA A 36 -3.51 0.24 -5.11
C ALA A 36 -4.00 0.19 -3.66
N TYR A 37 -3.93 1.31 -2.92
CA TYR A 37 -4.48 1.39 -1.56
C TYR A 37 -6.00 1.16 -1.55
N ASP A 38 -6.72 1.89 -2.40
CA ASP A 38 -8.18 1.81 -2.49
C ASP A 38 -8.67 0.41 -2.90
N ALA A 39 -7.85 -0.31 -3.66
CA ALA A 39 -8.14 -1.70 -4.00
C ALA A 39 -7.89 -2.66 -2.82
N VAL A 40 -6.88 -2.41 -1.99
CA VAL A 40 -6.39 -3.34 -0.96
C VAL A 40 -7.14 -3.20 0.36
N LYS A 41 -7.36 -1.97 0.81
CA LYS A 41 -8.00 -1.69 2.10
C LYS A 41 -9.35 -2.41 2.30
N PRO A 42 -10.32 -2.38 1.36
CA PRO A 42 -11.58 -3.11 1.54
C PRO A 42 -11.37 -4.62 1.59
N GLN A 43 -10.34 -5.15 0.93
CA GLN A 43 -10.02 -6.58 0.99
C GLN A 43 -9.53 -6.97 2.40
N LEU A 44 -8.66 -6.15 2.99
CA LEU A 44 -8.20 -6.34 4.38
C LEU A 44 -9.34 -6.22 5.38
N GLN A 45 -10.19 -5.20 5.24
CA GLN A 45 -11.38 -5.04 6.08
C GLN A 45 -12.30 -6.26 6.01
N ASN A 46 -12.53 -6.80 4.81
CA ASN A 46 -13.32 -8.02 4.64
C ASN A 46 -12.63 -9.24 5.27
N GLY A 47 -11.29 -9.34 5.20
CA GLY A 47 -10.53 -10.38 5.87
C GLY A 47 -10.65 -10.32 7.40
N VAL A 48 -10.65 -9.13 7.99
CA VAL A 48 -10.92 -8.94 9.43
C VAL A 48 -12.35 -9.39 9.78
N ILE A 49 -13.34 -9.01 8.98
CA ILE A 49 -14.75 -9.41 9.18
C ILE A 49 -14.93 -10.94 9.06
N GLU A 50 -14.27 -11.57 8.09
CA GLU A 50 -14.26 -13.03 7.94
C GLU A 50 -13.61 -13.70 9.14
N TYR A 51 -12.41 -13.26 9.54
CA TYR A 51 -11.71 -13.79 10.69
C TYR A 51 -12.56 -13.70 11.96
N THR A 52 -13.16 -12.55 12.22
CA THR A 52 -14.02 -12.36 13.39
C THR A 52 -15.23 -13.29 13.37
N THR A 53 -15.80 -13.52 12.19
CA THR A 53 -16.90 -14.49 12.02
C THR A 53 -16.45 -15.91 12.35
N ASP A 54 -15.27 -16.31 11.87
CA ASP A 54 -14.70 -17.64 12.10
C ASP A 54 -14.23 -17.86 13.55
N HIS A 55 -13.88 -16.79 14.28
CA HIS A 55 -13.29 -16.86 15.61
C HIS A 55 -14.25 -16.37 16.72
N ASN A 56 -15.56 -16.58 16.55
CA ASN A 56 -16.60 -16.27 17.54
C ASN A 56 -16.61 -14.80 17.99
N GLY A 57 -16.37 -13.87 17.07
CA GLY A 57 -16.33 -12.44 17.32
C GLY A 57 -14.98 -11.93 17.85
N ASN A 58 -13.96 -12.78 17.98
CA ASN A 58 -12.62 -12.33 18.34
C ASN A 58 -11.95 -11.66 17.13
N LEU A 59 -11.36 -10.48 17.36
CA LEU A 59 -10.55 -9.80 16.37
C LEU A 59 -9.31 -10.63 16.00
N PRO A 60 -8.76 -10.43 14.78
CA PRO A 60 -7.43 -10.93 14.43
C PRO A 60 -6.39 -10.57 15.49
N PRO A 61 -5.36 -11.42 15.67
CA PRO A 61 -4.23 -11.05 16.49
C PRO A 61 -3.61 -9.76 15.95
N VAL A 62 -3.04 -9.01 16.88
CA VAL A 62 -2.29 -7.79 16.59
C VAL A 62 -0.87 -7.97 17.07
N ILE A 63 0.02 -7.21 16.47
CA ILE A 63 1.42 -7.14 16.84
C ILE A 63 1.59 -5.96 17.80
N GLY A 64 2.11 -6.25 18.99
CA GLY A 64 2.20 -5.29 20.09
C GLY A 64 0.91 -5.16 20.91
N ASP A 65 0.75 -4.02 21.56
CA ASP A 65 -0.38 -3.70 22.45
C ASP A 65 -1.38 -2.72 21.79
N TRP A 66 -2.62 -2.78 22.25
CA TRP A 66 -3.71 -1.85 21.92
C TRP A 66 -3.53 -0.49 22.60
N ASN A 67 -2.47 0.23 22.25
CA ASN A 67 -2.13 1.52 22.86
C ASN A 67 -1.43 2.47 21.90
N GLN A 68 -1.58 2.25 20.59
CA GLN A 68 -1.05 3.15 19.58
C GLN A 68 -2.13 4.15 19.15
N ASP A 69 -1.76 5.42 19.17
CA ASP A 69 -2.58 6.48 18.62
C ASP A 69 -2.07 6.79 17.20
N ILE A 70 -2.96 6.69 16.22
CA ILE A 70 -2.65 6.97 14.82
C ILE A 70 -3.39 8.24 14.37
N VAL A 71 -2.73 9.10 13.60
CA VAL A 71 -3.28 10.41 13.19
C VAL A 71 -3.81 10.34 11.75
N THR A 72 -5.13 10.39 11.59
CA THR A 72 -5.82 10.43 10.28
C THR A 72 -6.13 11.86 9.84
N PRO A 73 -6.44 12.11 8.55
CA PRO A 73 -7.05 13.36 8.10
C PRO A 73 -8.39 13.69 8.79
N LEU A 74 -9.08 12.69 9.37
CA LEU A 74 -10.34 12.87 10.10
C LEU A 74 -10.15 13.08 11.62
N GLY A 75 -8.92 12.95 12.14
CA GLY A 75 -8.59 13.06 13.55
C GLY A 75 -7.72 11.92 14.07
N THR A 76 -7.37 11.97 15.35
CA THR A 76 -6.64 10.88 16.01
C THR A 76 -7.58 9.70 16.28
N VAL A 77 -7.14 8.50 15.90
CA VAL A 77 -7.76 7.24 16.31
C VAL A 77 -6.90 6.68 17.44
N ASN A 78 -7.51 6.48 18.59
CA ASN A 78 -6.85 5.94 19.78
C ASN A 78 -7.08 4.44 19.87
N ASP A 79 -6.29 3.77 20.71
CA ASP A 79 -6.40 2.33 20.98
C ASP A 79 -6.35 1.48 19.69
N THR A 80 -5.34 1.77 18.86
CA THR A 80 -5.02 0.96 17.69
C THR A 80 -3.83 0.05 17.97
N ALA A 81 -3.74 -1.02 17.20
CA ALA A 81 -2.62 -1.94 17.21
C ALA A 81 -2.38 -2.44 15.80
N ILE A 82 -1.21 -3.02 15.59
CA ILE A 82 -0.82 -3.36 14.24
C ILE A 82 -1.40 -4.70 13.82
N LEU A 83 -2.06 -4.76 12.67
CA LEU A 83 -2.80 -5.92 12.20
C LEU A 83 -1.82 -7.02 11.76
N ASP A 84 -1.91 -8.20 12.36
CA ASP A 84 -1.23 -9.38 11.80
C ASP A 84 -1.94 -9.83 10.53
N VAL A 85 -1.48 -9.31 9.38
CA VAL A 85 -2.07 -9.62 8.08
C VAL A 85 -1.93 -11.11 7.75
N CYS A 86 -0.87 -11.79 8.22
CA CYS A 86 -0.70 -13.23 7.99
C CYS A 86 -1.79 -14.04 8.71
N ALA A 87 -2.33 -13.54 9.81
CA ALA A 87 -3.46 -14.18 10.49
C ALA A 87 -4.79 -14.05 9.75
N ILE A 88 -4.91 -13.23 8.70
CA ILE A 88 -6.13 -13.09 7.88
C ILE A 88 -5.94 -13.49 6.41
N VAL A 89 -4.71 -13.81 5.99
CA VAL A 89 -4.37 -14.23 4.62
C VAL A 89 -4.04 -15.72 4.56
N GLY A 90 -4.50 -16.39 3.50
CA GLY A 90 -4.20 -17.79 3.24
C GLY A 90 -5.32 -18.76 3.63
N GLY A 91 -5.19 -20.03 3.21
CA GLY A 91 -6.23 -21.05 3.36
C GLY A 91 -7.41 -20.86 2.39
N ASP A 92 -8.63 -21.14 2.86
CA ASP A 92 -9.90 -20.96 2.12
C ASP A 92 -10.54 -19.57 2.32
N ARG A 93 -9.79 -18.61 2.89
CA ARG A 93 -10.25 -17.24 3.16
C ARG A 93 -10.34 -16.37 1.91
N ILE A 94 -11.04 -15.25 2.02
CA ILE A 94 -11.24 -14.25 0.95
C ILE A 94 -9.89 -13.70 0.47
N LEU A 95 -8.96 -13.45 1.39
CA LEU A 95 -7.61 -13.00 1.06
C LEU A 95 -6.70 -14.20 0.76
N ARG A 96 -6.57 -14.54 -0.53
CA ARG A 96 -5.73 -15.66 -0.97
C ARG A 96 -4.24 -15.31 -1.06
N THR A 97 -3.91 -14.04 -1.23
CA THR A 97 -2.54 -13.54 -1.39
C THR A 97 -2.37 -12.24 -0.65
N MET A 98 -1.14 -11.98 -0.22
CA MET A 98 -0.76 -10.67 0.30
C MET A 98 -0.85 -9.62 -0.82
N PRO A 99 -1.40 -8.44 -0.54
CA PRO A 99 -1.10 -7.25 -1.33
C PRO A 99 0.41 -7.02 -1.36
N ASP A 100 0.99 -6.72 -2.52
CA ASP A 100 2.42 -6.46 -2.66
C ASP A 100 2.91 -5.39 -1.66
N GLY A 101 4.03 -5.67 -0.96
CA GLY A 101 4.89 -4.60 -0.42
C GLY A 101 5.47 -4.74 0.99
N CYS A 102 5.32 -5.84 1.71
CA CYS A 102 5.74 -5.87 3.12
C CYS A 102 7.24 -5.63 3.34
N ALA A 103 7.63 -4.99 4.45
CA ALA A 103 9.02 -4.66 4.76
C ALA A 103 9.42 -5.00 6.21
N LEU A 104 10.69 -5.34 6.41
CA LEU A 104 11.36 -5.38 7.71
C LEU A 104 11.87 -3.96 8.04
N ILE A 105 11.34 -3.33 9.08
CA ILE A 105 11.93 -2.11 9.69
C ILE A 105 13.03 -2.57 10.70
N THR A 106 13.73 -1.68 11.43
CA THR A 106 14.45 -2.03 12.71
C THR A 106 13.94 -1.14 13.89
N GLY A 107 13.45 -1.68 15.04
CA GLY A 107 12.43 -1.01 15.90
C GLY A 107 11.10 -1.77 16.16
N ILE A 108 9.95 -1.09 16.24
CA ILE A 108 8.58 -1.66 16.32
C ILE A 108 8.18 -2.45 15.04
N GLU A 109 9.12 -3.21 14.51
CA GLU A 109 8.91 -4.26 13.52
C GLU A 109 8.01 -5.32 14.10
N ASN A 110 7.08 -5.86 13.36
CA ASN A 110 6.85 -5.79 11.93
C ASN A 110 5.32 -5.88 11.80
N ASP A 111 4.75 -5.68 10.62
CA ASP A 111 3.29 -5.64 10.66
C ASP A 111 2.53 -5.87 9.38
N ASN A 112 3.19 -6.30 8.33
CA ASN A 112 2.43 -6.82 7.22
C ASN A 112 3.04 -8.02 6.53
N CYS A 113 4.15 -8.57 7.07
CA CYS A 113 4.64 -9.94 6.93
C CYS A 113 5.83 -10.14 7.87
N ASP A 114 5.65 -10.85 8.99
CA ASP A 114 6.66 -10.98 10.06
C ASP A 114 7.86 -11.86 9.79
N GLY A 115 8.05 -12.28 8.54
CA GLY A 115 9.15 -13.13 8.15
C GLY A 115 9.09 -14.53 8.78
N THR A 116 8.06 -14.88 9.56
CA THR A 116 7.91 -16.22 10.14
C THR A 116 6.89 -17.10 9.41
N GLN A 117 6.73 -16.89 8.09
CA GLN A 117 6.05 -17.74 7.08
C GLN A 117 4.57 -18.14 7.34
N PRO A 118 3.72 -18.19 6.29
CA PRO A 118 4.02 -18.42 4.87
C PRO A 118 3.89 -17.16 4.01
N CYS A 119 4.32 -16.00 4.50
CA CYS A 119 4.24 -14.78 3.74
C CYS A 119 5.62 -14.46 3.11
N THR A 120 5.90 -15.03 1.92
CA THR A 120 7.16 -14.90 1.17
C THR A 120 6.97 -13.98 -0.03
N GLY A 121 7.64 -12.81 -0.10
CA GLY A 121 7.53 -11.89 -1.26
C GLY A 121 7.76 -10.39 -0.99
N CYS A 122 8.40 -10.03 0.11
CA CYS A 122 8.56 -8.68 0.63
C CYS A 122 9.66 -7.88 -0.13
N ASN A 123 9.41 -6.64 -0.56
CA ASN A 123 10.35 -5.76 -1.28
C ASN A 123 10.40 -4.36 -0.60
N GLU A 124 11.59 -3.75 -0.56
CA GLU A 124 12.05 -2.82 0.49
C GLU A 124 11.72 -1.34 0.27
N ASP A 125 11.23 -0.93 -0.90
CA ASP A 125 11.40 0.49 -1.28
C ASP A 125 10.26 1.45 -0.89
N ASN A 126 8.99 1.03 -0.66
CA ASN A 126 7.87 1.92 -0.26
C ASN A 126 6.68 1.14 0.36
N HIS A 127 6.33 1.31 1.65
CA HIS A 127 5.25 0.50 2.25
C HIS A 127 4.30 1.13 3.30
N TYR A 128 3.06 0.59 3.34
CA TYR A 128 1.98 0.88 4.28
C TYR A 128 1.88 -0.14 5.42
N VAL A 129 2.06 0.31 6.66
CA VAL A 129 1.69 -0.47 7.84
C VAL A 129 0.18 -0.50 7.98
N TRP A 130 -0.41 -1.67 8.26
CA TRP A 130 -1.84 -1.83 8.47
C TRP A 130 -2.17 -1.89 9.96
N TYR A 131 -2.99 -0.98 10.44
CA TYR A 131 -3.48 -0.94 11.81
C TYR A 131 -4.92 -1.42 11.86
N MET A 132 -5.32 -1.89 13.03
CA MET A 132 -6.70 -2.15 13.37
C MET A 132 -7.03 -1.37 14.65
N ASP A 133 -8.25 -0.87 14.80
CA ASP A 133 -8.76 -0.36 16.09
C ASP A 133 -9.49 -1.46 16.88
N SER A 134 -9.79 -1.17 18.15
CA SER A 134 -10.51 -2.11 19.02
C SER A 134 -11.93 -2.47 18.55
N SER A 135 -12.45 -1.80 17.52
CA SER A 135 -13.72 -2.10 16.86
C SER A 135 -13.56 -2.95 15.59
N GLY A 136 -12.32 -3.26 15.17
CA GLY A 136 -12.03 -4.02 13.96
C GLY A 136 -11.99 -3.17 12.67
N ASN A 137 -11.95 -1.84 12.78
CA ASN A 137 -11.75 -0.97 11.61
C ASN A 137 -10.28 -1.01 11.20
N VAL A 138 -10.02 -1.17 9.90
CA VAL A 138 -8.68 -1.25 9.34
C VAL A 138 -8.22 0.11 8.83
N TYR A 139 -7.01 0.48 9.22
CA TYR A 139 -6.33 1.71 8.83
C TYR A 139 -5.00 1.37 8.18
N SER A 140 -4.46 2.28 7.38
CA SER A 140 -3.07 2.19 6.92
C SER A 140 -2.28 3.42 7.37
N LEU A 141 -0.98 3.27 7.60
CA LEU A 141 -0.06 4.37 7.86
C LEU A 141 1.26 4.08 7.15
N CYS A 142 1.87 5.08 6.52
CA CYS A 142 3.22 4.99 5.97
C CYS A 142 4.17 5.76 6.91
N PRO A 143 4.92 5.08 7.82
CA PRO A 143 5.77 5.76 8.81
C PRO A 143 7.20 6.07 8.32
N GLY A 144 7.62 5.54 7.17
CA GLY A 144 8.99 5.63 6.66
C GLY A 144 9.40 7.03 6.17
N THR A 145 10.72 7.30 6.17
CA THR A 145 11.28 8.57 5.65
C THR A 145 11.13 8.74 4.13
N GLY A 146 10.80 7.65 3.43
CA GLY A 146 10.43 7.66 2.01
C GLY A 146 9.01 8.16 1.76
N CYS A 147 8.11 8.09 2.75
CA CYS A 147 6.75 8.59 2.60
C CYS A 147 6.81 10.12 2.51
N THR A 148 6.56 10.72 1.34
CA THR A 148 6.52 12.18 1.19
C THR A 148 5.08 12.71 1.09
N LEU A 149 4.83 13.93 1.57
CA LEU A 149 3.54 14.64 1.44
C LEU A 149 3.10 14.87 -0.02
N ASN A 150 3.96 14.56 -0.99
CA ASN A 150 3.81 14.97 -2.38
C ASN A 150 3.36 13.84 -3.32
N GLY A 151 2.95 12.68 -2.78
CA GLY A 151 2.27 11.63 -3.53
C GLY A 151 3.16 10.82 -4.50
N THR A 152 4.49 10.93 -4.40
CA THR A 152 5.42 10.15 -5.22
C THR A 152 5.76 8.79 -4.63
N ASP A 153 5.56 8.60 -3.33
CA ASP A 153 6.15 7.49 -2.57
C ASP A 153 5.11 6.68 -1.77
N GLY A 154 3.83 6.81 -2.13
CA GLY A 154 2.72 6.33 -1.33
C GLY A 154 2.21 7.40 -0.37
N TYR A 155 0.90 7.40 -0.14
CA TYR A 155 0.18 8.49 0.51
C TYR A 155 0.65 8.68 1.96
N GLN A 156 0.96 9.92 2.34
CA GLN A 156 1.03 10.31 3.74
C GLN A 156 -0.37 10.53 4.30
N GLY A 157 -0.67 9.86 5.40
CA GLY A 157 -1.90 10.03 6.16
C GLY A 157 -2.48 8.68 6.56
N VAL A 158 -3.04 8.61 7.77
CA VAL A 158 -3.80 7.44 8.17
C VAL A 158 -5.15 7.50 7.50
N TRP A 159 -5.46 6.59 6.59
CA TRP A 159 -6.76 6.59 5.94
C TRP A 159 -7.74 5.69 6.70
N PRO A 160 -8.93 6.20 7.09
CA PRO A 160 -9.98 5.42 7.73
C PRO A 160 -10.56 4.42 6.76
#